data_AF-A0A355AUK3-F1
#
_entry.id   AF-A0A355AUK3-F1
#
_cell.length_a   1.000
_cell.length_b   1.000
_cell.length_c   1.000
_cell.angle_alpha   90.00
_cell.angle_beta   90.00
_cell.angle_gamma   90.00
#
_symmetry.space_group_name_H-M   'P 1'
#
loop_
_entity.id
_entity.type
_entity.pdbx_description
1 polymer ?
#
loop_
_entity_poly.entity_id
_entity_poly.type
_entity_poly.pdbx_seq_one_letter_code
_entity_poly.pdbx_strand_id
1 'polypeptide(L)'
;MINTDLYTGAVIRLATLQSQRDQPGRLLFASVSLLPCGRPLPPPMKGKGIDQHSLNGTGETVFFRRVLLGVQEAIDWYRALGTSDDRTPIPLQPEDRISKYDGIKIDVSKLIDNPAWPSLGLPIGEGFFAHPSGRSHPAPFIGNTPARVHRRFGSQDGFDSMLADHKAVAFVARRLHIDLRLYREYLGSAVLIASDPVLKQVDCFMIPASENEGERIFYRFVPRAGQSLSGLQLTTFDEQTHLLTDFNTRDIPPNGILDIDKGDCIGTYGYVVTHVRIPANVT
;
A
#
# COMPACT_ATOMS: atom_id res chain seq x y z
N MET A 1 12.68 -5.12 10.10
CA MET A 1 13.40 -3.92 9.62
C MET A 1 13.33 -3.91 8.10
N ILE A 2 13.02 -2.77 7.50
CA ILE A 2 12.95 -2.61 6.04
C ILE A 2 14.38 -2.48 5.54
N ASN A 3 14.81 -3.35 4.62
CA ASN A 3 16.09 -3.16 3.94
C ASN A 3 15.91 -2.07 2.87
N THR A 4 16.45 -0.88 3.13
CA THR A 4 16.30 0.31 2.27
C THR A 4 17.04 0.17 0.94
N ASP A 5 18.10 -0.65 0.88
CA ASP A 5 18.97 -0.80 -0.30
C ASP A 5 18.25 -1.48 -1.47
N LEU A 6 17.11 -2.11 -1.20
CA LEU A 6 16.25 -2.75 -2.20
C LEU A 6 15.33 -1.76 -2.92
N TYR A 7 15.39 -0.47 -2.58
CA TYR A 7 14.51 0.56 -3.09
C TYR A 7 15.30 1.76 -3.62
N THR A 8 14.86 2.32 -4.74
CA THR A 8 15.51 3.48 -5.38
C THR A 8 14.94 4.82 -4.93
N GLY A 9 13.81 4.80 -4.22
CA GLY A 9 13.14 6.00 -3.74
C GLY A 9 11.76 5.69 -3.18
N ALA A 10 11.05 6.72 -2.75
CA ALA A 10 9.71 6.59 -2.19
C ALA A 10 8.78 7.69 -2.70
N VAL A 11 7.57 7.30 -3.08
CA VAL A 11 6.53 8.23 -3.53
C VAL A 11 5.57 8.50 -2.40
N ILE A 12 5.52 9.75 -1.97
CA ILE A 12 4.49 10.24 -1.06
C ILE A 12 3.33 10.76 -1.89
N ARG A 13 2.12 10.31 -1.57
CA ARG A 13 0.87 10.97 -1.96
C ARG A 13 0.25 11.53 -0.68
N LEU A 14 0.15 12.84 -0.61
CA LEU A 14 -0.38 13.54 0.55
C LEU A 14 -1.63 14.31 0.13
N ALA A 15 -2.72 14.11 0.85
CA ALA A 15 -3.88 14.97 0.80
C ALA A 15 -4.12 15.64 2.15
N THR A 16 -4.45 16.92 2.11
CA THR A 16 -4.84 17.70 3.28
C THR A 16 -6.14 18.43 3.02
N LEU A 17 -6.93 18.65 4.07
CA LEU A 17 -8.12 19.49 4.06
C LEU A 17 -7.81 20.77 4.82
N GLN A 18 -7.85 21.90 4.12
CA GLN A 18 -7.69 23.21 4.74
C GLN A 18 -9.07 23.83 4.94
N SER A 19 -9.46 24.08 6.19
CA SER A 19 -10.78 24.64 6.49
C SER A 19 -10.90 26.13 6.16
N GLN A 20 -9.83 26.90 6.36
CA GLN A 20 -9.77 28.32 6.04
C GLN A 20 -8.42 28.69 5.41
N ARG A 21 -8.42 29.73 4.58
CA ARG A 21 -7.20 30.25 3.97
C ARG A 21 -6.15 30.58 5.04
N ASP A 22 -4.90 30.24 4.75
CA ASP A 22 -3.72 30.47 5.61
C ASP A 22 -3.70 29.70 6.95
N GLN A 23 -4.68 28.81 7.21
CA GLN A 23 -4.59 27.81 8.28
C GLN A 23 -3.82 26.56 7.81
N PRO A 24 -3.12 25.84 8.71
CA PRO A 24 -2.49 24.57 8.34
C PRO A 24 -3.55 23.60 7.84
N GLY A 25 -3.26 22.92 6.73
CA GLY A 25 -4.12 21.87 6.24
C GLY A 25 -4.08 20.67 7.18
N ARG A 26 -5.24 20.14 7.56
CA ARG A 26 -5.34 18.92 8.33
C ARG A 26 -5.07 17.71 7.45
N LEU A 27 -4.31 16.74 7.94
CA LEU A 27 -4.05 15.48 7.24
C LEU A 27 -5.36 14.80 6.91
N LEU A 28 -5.64 14.62 5.62
CA LEU A 28 -6.78 13.83 5.16
C LEU A 28 -6.39 12.37 5.01
N PHE A 29 -5.33 12.11 4.23
CA PHE A 29 -4.70 10.80 4.09
C PHE A 29 -3.32 10.95 3.45
N ALA A 30 -2.39 10.08 3.85
CA ALA A 30 -1.08 9.97 3.20
C ALA A 30 -0.69 8.52 2.90
N SER A 31 -0.08 8.30 1.74
CA SER A 31 0.56 7.01 1.42
C SER A 31 2.03 7.23 1.06
N VAL A 32 2.92 6.43 1.63
CA VAL A 32 4.34 6.37 1.30
C VAL A 32 4.61 5.05 0.60
N SER A 33 4.88 5.07 -0.70
CA SER A 33 5.14 3.87 -1.51
C SER A 33 6.63 3.74 -1.79
N LEU A 34 7.28 2.74 -1.20
CA LEU A 34 8.66 2.42 -1.53
C LEU A 34 8.72 1.81 -2.94
N LEU A 35 9.64 2.32 -3.76
CA LEU A 35 9.83 1.91 -5.15
C LEU A 35 10.99 0.92 -5.25
N PRO A 36 10.75 -0.35 -5.57
CA PRO A 36 11.82 -1.33 -5.74
C PRO A 36 12.79 -0.92 -6.84
N CYS A 37 14.04 -1.36 -6.71
CA CYS A 37 15.05 -1.21 -7.75
C CYS A 37 14.54 -1.72 -9.11
N GLY A 38 14.86 -0.98 -10.18
CA GLY A 38 14.40 -1.27 -11.54
C GLY A 38 12.99 -0.79 -11.86
N ARG A 39 12.23 -0.23 -10.90
CA ARG A 39 10.98 0.48 -11.20
C ARG A 39 11.30 1.91 -11.66
N PRO A 40 10.73 2.39 -12.78
CA PRO A 40 10.93 3.78 -13.18
C PRO A 40 10.39 4.73 -12.10
N LEU A 41 11.15 5.78 -11.81
CA LEU A 41 10.71 6.86 -10.95
C LEU A 41 9.54 7.60 -11.62
N PRO A 42 8.59 8.14 -10.83
CA PRO A 42 7.53 8.96 -11.41
C PRO A 42 8.16 10.16 -12.14
N PRO A 43 7.53 10.65 -13.22
CA PRO A 43 8.01 11.86 -13.87
C PRO A 43 7.91 13.05 -12.89
N PRO A 44 8.74 14.10 -13.10
CA PRO A 44 8.64 15.35 -12.35
C PRO A 44 7.22 15.89 -12.35
N MET A 45 6.86 16.63 -11.30
CA MET A 45 5.55 17.25 -11.21
C MET A 45 5.40 18.33 -12.28
N LYS A 46 4.40 18.17 -13.17
CA LYS A 46 4.10 19.20 -14.18
C LYS A 46 3.31 20.37 -13.57
N GLY A 47 3.54 21.58 -14.06
CA GLY A 47 2.74 22.77 -13.73
C GLY A 47 3.02 23.32 -12.33
N LYS A 48 1.98 23.63 -11.55
CA LYS A 48 2.11 24.23 -10.21
C LYS A 48 2.58 23.26 -9.13
N GLY A 49 2.79 21.98 -9.45
CA GLY A 49 3.22 20.94 -8.50
C GLY A 49 2.26 20.71 -7.33
N ILE A 50 1.01 21.15 -7.44
CA ILE A 50 -0.06 20.94 -6.48
C ILE A 50 -1.40 20.91 -7.21
N ASP A 51 -2.27 20.00 -6.81
CA ASP A 51 -3.66 19.99 -7.24
C ASP A 51 -4.54 20.42 -6.06
N GLN A 52 -5.63 21.13 -6.35
CA GLN A 52 -6.58 21.55 -5.31
C GLN A 52 -8.02 21.47 -5.79
N HIS A 53 -8.93 21.28 -4.84
CA HIS A 53 -10.38 21.31 -5.07
C HIS A 53 -11.07 22.00 -3.90
N SER A 54 -11.72 23.12 -4.17
CA SER A 54 -12.52 23.84 -3.17
C SER A 54 -13.89 23.17 -3.03
N LEU A 55 -14.32 22.96 -1.80
CA LEU A 55 -15.64 22.41 -1.49
C LEU A 55 -16.71 23.48 -1.73
N ASN A 56 -17.87 23.03 -2.19
CA ASN A 56 -18.98 23.94 -2.43
C ASN A 56 -19.59 24.40 -1.09
N GLY A 57 -19.68 25.72 -0.87
CA GLY A 57 -20.46 26.31 0.23
C GLY A 57 -19.80 26.30 1.61
N THR A 58 -18.65 25.64 1.82
CA THR A 58 -17.97 25.59 3.13
C THR A 58 -16.70 26.45 3.20
N GLY A 59 -16.15 26.86 2.05
CA GLY A 59 -14.88 27.60 1.98
C GLY A 59 -13.64 26.73 2.19
N GLU A 60 -13.82 25.44 2.47
CA GLU A 60 -12.73 24.50 2.67
C GLU A 60 -12.12 24.10 1.33
N THR A 61 -10.84 23.71 1.34
CA THR A 61 -10.13 23.26 0.13
C THR A 61 -9.31 22.02 0.41
N VAL A 62 -9.49 20.99 -0.42
CA VAL A 62 -8.63 19.82 -0.44
C VAL A 62 -7.41 20.14 -1.29
N PHE A 63 -6.22 19.89 -0.74
CA PHE A 63 -4.97 19.92 -1.47
C PHE A 63 -4.45 18.50 -1.67
N PHE A 64 -3.84 18.27 -2.82
CA PHE A 64 -3.15 17.03 -3.13
C PHE A 64 -1.76 17.32 -3.70
N ARG A 65 -0.79 16.54 -3.25
CA ARG A 65 0.56 16.56 -3.80
C ARG A 65 1.18 15.17 -3.86
N ARG A 66 1.96 14.92 -4.91
CA ARG A 66 2.79 13.72 -5.07
C ARG A 66 4.26 14.11 -5.01
N VAL A 67 4.98 13.66 -4.01
CA VAL A 67 6.40 14.01 -3.82
C VAL A 67 7.27 12.76 -3.92
N LEU A 68 8.40 12.87 -4.63
CA LEU A 68 9.46 11.85 -4.61
C LEU A 68 10.49 12.21 -3.54
N LEU A 69 10.76 11.27 -2.64
CA LEU A 69 11.80 11.36 -1.62
C LEU A 69 12.81 10.22 -1.77
N GLY A 70 13.96 10.38 -1.13
CA GLY A 70 14.81 9.24 -0.80
C GLY A 70 14.11 8.30 0.19
N VAL A 71 14.58 7.04 0.23
CA VAL A 71 13.89 5.97 0.96
C VAL A 71 13.90 6.25 2.46
N GLN A 72 15.06 6.62 3.01
CA GLN A 72 15.21 6.86 4.44
C GLN A 72 14.44 8.12 4.85
N GLU A 73 14.56 9.20 4.09
CA GLU A 73 13.85 10.46 4.35
C GLU A 73 12.33 10.27 4.33
N ALA A 74 11.82 9.39 3.48
CA ALA A 74 10.39 9.08 3.44
C ALA A 74 9.93 8.26 4.64
N ILE A 75 10.75 7.33 5.14
CA ILE A 75 10.47 6.58 6.36
C ILE A 75 10.51 7.53 7.56
N ASP A 76 11.51 8.40 7.64
CA ASP A 76 11.67 9.37 8.73
C ASP A 76 10.49 10.35 8.74
N TRP A 77 10.13 10.90 7.58
CA TRP A 77 8.93 11.74 7.44
C TRP A 77 7.67 11.00 7.87
N TYR A 78 7.47 9.75 7.41
CA TYR A 78 6.33 8.92 7.78
C TYR A 78 6.23 8.70 9.29
N ARG A 79 7.36 8.57 9.99
CA ARG A 79 7.42 8.36 11.45
C ARG A 79 7.26 9.65 12.24
N ALA A 80 7.74 10.78 11.73
CA ALA A 80 7.62 12.09 12.37
C ALA A 80 6.16 12.62 12.43
N LEU A 81 5.27 12.11 11.57
CA LEU A 81 3.85 12.47 11.61
C LEU A 81 3.22 12.15 12.99
N GLY A 82 2.48 13.10 13.54
CA GLY A 82 1.77 13.01 14.80
C GLY A 82 2.66 13.10 16.04
N THR A 83 3.94 13.50 15.91
CA THR A 83 4.89 13.60 17.05
C THR A 83 5.43 14.99 17.36
N SER A 84 5.27 15.99 16.46
CA SER A 84 5.49 17.46 16.66
C SER A 84 6.07 18.19 15.43
N ASP A 85 6.73 17.47 14.51
CA ASP A 85 7.32 18.02 13.28
C ASP A 85 6.43 17.75 12.06
N ASP A 86 5.14 18.04 12.23
CA ASP A 86 4.11 17.78 11.23
C ASP A 86 4.25 18.75 10.06
N ARG A 87 5.05 18.36 9.07
CA ARG A 87 5.34 19.17 7.88
C ARG A 87 5.06 18.42 6.59
N THR A 88 4.73 19.16 5.54
CA THR A 88 4.73 18.61 4.18
C THR A 88 6.14 18.17 3.77
N PRO A 89 6.30 17.07 3.02
CA PRO A 89 7.61 16.59 2.59
C PRO A 89 8.30 17.58 1.64
N ILE A 90 9.63 17.59 1.65
CA ILE A 90 10.46 18.42 0.77
C ILE A 90 11.02 17.54 -0.35
N PRO A 91 10.64 17.73 -1.62
CA PRO A 91 11.06 16.88 -2.73
C PRO A 91 12.57 16.70 -2.84
N LEU A 92 12.97 15.46 -3.19
CA LEU A 92 14.36 15.10 -3.44
C LEU A 92 14.95 15.94 -4.58
N GLN A 93 14.21 15.99 -5.70
CA GLN A 93 14.59 16.72 -6.91
C GLN A 93 14.36 18.22 -6.74
N PRO A 94 15.41 19.06 -6.90
CA PRO A 94 15.29 20.52 -6.78
C PRO A 94 14.23 21.14 -7.69
N GLU A 95 14.03 20.59 -8.88
CA GLU A 95 13.04 21.02 -9.87
C GLU A 95 11.59 20.83 -9.42
N ASP A 96 11.34 19.89 -8.50
CA ASP A 96 10.01 19.64 -7.92
C ASP A 96 9.75 20.50 -6.66
N ARG A 97 10.77 21.22 -6.16
CA ARG A 97 10.68 22.03 -4.95
C ARG A 97 9.91 23.31 -5.20
N ILE A 98 8.94 23.56 -4.33
CA ILE A 98 8.10 24.75 -4.34
C ILE A 98 8.06 25.29 -2.92
N SER A 99 8.79 26.39 -2.69
CA SER A 99 8.95 27.03 -1.36
C SER A 99 7.63 27.33 -0.64
N LYS A 100 6.55 27.57 -1.38
CA LYS A 100 5.21 27.82 -0.83
C LYS A 100 4.56 26.58 -0.21
N TYR A 101 4.91 25.38 -0.66
CA TYR A 101 4.24 24.13 -0.30
C TYR A 101 5.16 23.07 0.30
N ASP A 102 6.46 23.34 0.37
CA ASP A 102 7.49 22.47 0.95
C ASP A 102 7.73 22.82 2.42
N GLY A 103 7.87 21.82 3.28
CA GLY A 103 8.19 22.02 4.70
C GLY A 103 7.18 22.84 5.50
N ILE A 104 5.98 23.10 4.97
CA ILE A 104 4.94 23.86 5.67
C ILE A 104 4.24 22.99 6.70
N LYS A 105 3.75 23.62 7.77
CA LYS A 105 3.05 22.92 8.84
C LYS A 105 1.73 22.31 8.35
N ILE A 106 1.47 21.07 8.75
CA ILE A 106 0.17 20.39 8.62
C ILE A 106 -0.35 20.03 9.99
N ASP A 107 -1.67 19.92 10.12
CA ASP A 107 -2.30 19.48 11.36
C ASP A 107 -2.55 17.97 11.32
N VAL A 108 -1.98 17.24 12.29
CA VAL A 108 -2.01 15.77 12.33
C VAL A 108 -2.48 15.36 13.72
N SER A 109 -3.64 14.70 13.78
CA SER A 109 -4.09 14.07 15.02
C SER A 109 -3.11 12.98 15.46
N LYS A 110 -3.08 12.66 16.76
CA LYS A 110 -2.30 11.53 17.27
C LYS A 110 -2.54 10.27 16.43
N LEU A 111 -1.45 9.66 15.96
CA LEU A 111 -1.48 8.46 15.12
C LEU A 111 -1.20 7.20 15.94
N ILE A 112 -1.95 6.13 15.67
CA ILE A 112 -1.81 4.82 16.31
C ILE A 112 -1.30 3.80 15.29
N ASP A 113 -0.18 3.15 15.61
CA ASP A 113 0.45 2.15 14.76
C ASP A 113 -0.39 0.84 14.73
N ASN A 114 -0.61 0.29 13.54
CA ASN A 114 -1.16 -1.05 13.35
C ASN A 114 -0.62 -1.68 12.05
N PRO A 115 0.21 -2.74 12.13
CA PRO A 115 0.75 -3.37 13.35
C PRO A 115 1.76 -2.46 14.07
N ALA A 116 2.29 -2.88 15.23
CA ALA A 116 3.34 -2.13 15.93
C ALA A 116 4.59 -1.95 15.07
N TRP A 117 5.13 -0.74 15.02
CA TRP A 117 6.38 -0.44 14.31
C TRP A 117 7.57 -1.22 14.90
N PRO A 118 8.54 -1.72 14.09
CA PRO A 118 8.68 -1.59 12.63
C PRO A 118 8.13 -2.78 11.84
N SER A 119 7.14 -3.49 12.38
CA SER A 119 6.54 -4.63 11.68
C SER A 119 5.70 -4.16 10.50
N LEU A 120 5.72 -4.93 9.41
CA LEU A 120 4.83 -4.72 8.27
C LEU A 120 3.91 -5.93 8.14
N GLY A 121 2.63 -5.72 7.88
CA GLY A 121 1.65 -6.77 7.64
C GLY A 121 1.46 -7.05 6.14
N LEU A 122 1.11 -8.28 5.80
CA LEU A 122 0.58 -8.62 4.48
C LEU A 122 -0.94 -8.36 4.51
N PRO A 123 -1.48 -7.52 3.60
CA PRO A 123 -2.92 -7.34 3.53
C PRO A 123 -3.56 -8.58 2.93
N ILE A 124 -4.47 -9.22 3.67
CA ILE A 124 -5.24 -10.39 3.22
C ILE A 124 -6.71 -9.93 3.03
N GLY A 125 -7.22 -10.05 1.80
CA GLY A 125 -8.55 -9.61 1.34
C GLY A 125 -9.74 -10.16 2.13
N GLU A 126 -10.96 -9.74 1.75
CA GLU A 126 -12.15 -10.51 2.16
C GLU A 126 -12.10 -11.88 1.48
N GLY A 127 -11.77 -12.88 2.30
CA GLY A 127 -11.37 -14.24 1.96
C GLY A 127 -10.54 -14.80 3.12
N PHE A 128 -11.06 -15.85 3.75
CA PHE A 128 -10.55 -16.66 4.87
C PHE A 128 -10.58 -16.16 6.32
N PHE A 129 -10.31 -14.88 6.62
CA PHE A 129 -10.30 -14.41 8.03
C PHE A 129 -11.00 -13.06 8.26
N ALA A 130 -11.79 -12.57 7.31
CA ALA A 130 -12.41 -11.24 7.37
C ALA A 130 -13.93 -11.28 7.47
N HIS A 131 -14.49 -10.31 8.19
CA HIS A 131 -15.93 -10.05 8.26
C HIS A 131 -16.52 -9.72 6.88
N PRO A 132 -17.78 -10.11 6.61
CA PRO A 132 -18.46 -9.88 5.34
C PRO A 132 -18.96 -8.42 5.24
N SER A 133 -18.04 -7.46 5.13
CA SER A 133 -18.40 -6.04 5.02
C SER A 133 -18.59 -5.57 3.57
N GLY A 134 -18.32 -6.44 2.58
CA GLY A 134 -18.45 -6.11 1.16
C GLY A 134 -17.31 -5.21 0.66
N ARG A 135 -16.22 -5.09 1.44
CA ARG A 135 -15.03 -4.32 1.07
C ARG A 135 -14.00 -5.29 0.50
N SER A 136 -13.74 -5.21 -0.79
CA SER A 136 -12.95 -6.22 -1.51
C SER A 136 -11.48 -6.35 -1.04
N HIS A 137 -10.88 -5.29 -0.49
CA HIS A 137 -9.46 -5.31 -0.13
C HIS A 137 -9.15 -4.44 1.12
N PRO A 138 -8.47 -4.96 2.16
CA PRO A 138 -8.19 -4.21 3.39
C PRO A 138 -7.09 -3.17 3.23
N ALA A 139 -6.41 -3.10 2.07
CA ALA A 139 -5.41 -2.08 1.74
C ALA A 139 -5.66 -1.58 0.30
N PRO A 140 -6.75 -0.83 0.04
CA PRO A 140 -7.20 -0.51 -1.32
C PRO A 140 -6.18 0.31 -2.14
N PHE A 141 -5.23 0.96 -1.48
CA PHE A 141 -4.22 1.82 -2.07
C PHE A 141 -3.02 1.09 -2.71
N ILE A 142 -2.86 -0.23 -2.50
CA ILE A 142 -1.68 -0.96 -3.04
C ILE A 142 -1.85 -1.40 -4.51
N GLY A 143 -3.07 -1.40 -5.04
CA GLY A 143 -3.38 -1.95 -6.36
C GLY A 143 -3.11 -3.47 -6.44
N ASN A 144 -2.64 -3.95 -7.59
CA ASN A 144 -2.42 -5.39 -7.84
C ASN A 144 -0.96 -5.84 -7.60
N THR A 145 -0.14 -5.03 -6.93
CA THR A 145 1.27 -5.38 -6.68
C THR A 145 1.44 -5.99 -5.29
N PRO A 146 2.16 -7.13 -5.17
CA PRO A 146 2.52 -7.67 -3.86
C PRO A 146 3.24 -6.62 -3.02
N ALA A 147 2.73 -6.36 -1.82
CA ALA A 147 3.28 -5.36 -0.92
C ALA A 147 2.98 -5.71 0.54
N ARG A 148 3.93 -5.37 1.42
CA ARG A 148 3.69 -5.32 2.86
C ARG A 148 3.34 -3.90 3.26
N VAL A 149 2.43 -3.74 4.20
CA VAL A 149 1.90 -2.45 4.63
C VAL A 149 2.07 -2.24 6.12
N HIS A 150 2.30 -1.01 6.52
CA HIS A 150 2.14 -0.57 7.89
C HIS A 150 1.23 0.64 7.90
N ARG A 151 0.34 0.72 8.90
CA ARG A 151 -0.71 1.72 8.96
C ARG A 151 -0.58 2.52 10.24
N ARG A 152 -0.94 3.79 10.14
CA ARG A 152 -0.99 4.76 11.23
C ARG A 152 -2.35 5.42 11.19
N PHE A 153 -3.23 5.03 12.10
CA PHE A 153 -4.61 5.50 12.12
C PHE A 153 -4.74 6.77 12.96
N GLY A 154 -5.44 7.77 12.42
CA GLY A 154 -5.73 9.04 13.08
C GLY A 154 -7.21 9.22 13.43
N SER A 155 -7.59 10.45 13.79
CA SER A 155 -8.99 10.81 14.02
C SER A 155 -9.73 10.96 12.69
N GLN A 156 -10.95 10.42 12.64
CA GLN A 156 -11.88 10.50 11.51
C GLN A 156 -12.79 11.73 11.57
N ASP A 157 -12.69 12.54 12.62
CA ASP A 157 -13.61 13.65 12.89
C ASP A 157 -13.38 14.82 11.94
N GLY A 158 -14.40 15.64 11.68
CA GLY A 158 -14.22 16.92 10.96
C GLY A 158 -13.96 16.80 9.46
N PHE A 159 -14.32 15.66 8.84
CA PHE A 159 -14.25 15.48 7.39
C PHE A 159 -15.64 15.37 6.72
N ASP A 160 -16.73 15.54 7.47
CA ASP A 160 -18.10 15.29 6.99
C ASP A 160 -18.47 16.14 5.77
N SER A 161 -18.12 17.44 5.78
CA SER A 161 -18.31 18.34 4.65
C SER A 161 -17.63 17.83 3.37
N MET A 162 -16.39 17.35 3.48
CA MET A 162 -15.64 16.80 2.35
C MET A 162 -16.26 15.50 1.86
N LEU A 163 -16.69 14.62 2.77
CA LEU A 163 -17.32 13.36 2.43
C LEU A 163 -18.68 13.55 1.74
N ALA A 164 -19.43 14.60 2.09
CA ALA A 164 -20.69 14.97 1.46
C ALA A 164 -20.51 15.49 0.02
N ASP A 165 -19.37 16.12 -0.30
CA ASP A 165 -19.10 16.61 -1.66
C ASP A 165 -18.57 15.47 -2.57
N HIS A 166 -19.42 15.02 -3.50
CA HIS A 166 -19.06 13.97 -4.48
C HIS A 166 -17.88 14.33 -5.38
N LYS A 167 -17.70 15.61 -5.72
CA LYS A 167 -16.58 16.04 -6.57
C LYS A 167 -15.28 16.05 -5.78
N ALA A 168 -15.32 16.44 -4.50
CA ALA A 168 -14.17 16.37 -3.61
C ALA A 168 -13.73 14.91 -3.37
N VAL A 169 -14.69 14.02 -3.09
CA VAL A 169 -14.38 12.58 -2.94
C VAL A 169 -13.82 11.99 -4.23
N ALA A 170 -14.40 12.27 -5.40
CA ALA A 170 -13.88 11.81 -6.69
C ALA A 170 -12.51 12.45 -7.04
N PHE A 171 -12.25 13.68 -6.59
CA PHE A 171 -10.96 14.34 -6.73
C PHE A 171 -9.88 13.61 -5.94
N VAL A 172 -10.17 13.28 -4.68
CA VAL A 172 -9.28 12.54 -3.76
C VAL A 172 -9.06 11.12 -4.25
N ALA A 173 -10.13 10.39 -4.56
CA ALA A 173 -10.05 8.97 -4.91
C ALA A 173 -9.18 8.70 -6.14
N ARG A 174 -9.30 9.55 -7.17
CA ARG A 174 -8.47 9.45 -8.38
C ARG A 174 -6.98 9.69 -8.13
N ARG A 175 -6.63 10.42 -7.07
CA ARG A 175 -5.26 10.86 -6.79
C ARG A 175 -4.56 10.00 -5.74
N LEU A 176 -5.30 9.60 -4.71
CA LEU A 176 -4.82 8.72 -3.64
C LEU A 176 -5.02 7.24 -3.95
N HIS A 177 -5.80 6.91 -4.98
CA HIS A 177 -6.17 5.54 -5.35
C HIS A 177 -6.92 4.80 -4.22
N ILE A 178 -7.73 5.54 -3.45
CA ILE A 178 -8.58 5.03 -2.39
C ILE A 178 -9.84 5.88 -2.28
N ASP A 179 -11.01 5.25 -2.19
CA ASP A 179 -12.24 5.95 -1.83
C ASP A 179 -12.37 6.04 -0.30
N LEU A 180 -12.05 7.21 0.27
CA LEU A 180 -12.13 7.45 1.71
C LEU A 180 -13.57 7.49 2.24
N ARG A 181 -14.59 7.59 1.37
CA ARG A 181 -15.98 7.43 1.77
C ARG A 181 -16.31 5.98 2.03
N LEU A 182 -15.78 5.07 1.20
CA LEU A 182 -15.92 3.63 1.39
C LEU A 182 -15.03 3.15 2.55
N TYR A 183 -13.82 3.67 2.67
CA TYR A 183 -12.83 3.27 3.67
C TYR A 183 -12.54 4.38 4.70
N ARG A 184 -13.57 4.73 5.48
CA ARG A 184 -13.53 5.84 6.45
C ARG A 184 -12.46 5.67 7.54
N GLU A 185 -12.07 4.44 7.85
CA GLU A 185 -10.99 4.13 8.79
C GLU A 185 -9.64 4.77 8.41
N TYR A 186 -9.43 5.09 7.13
CA TYR A 186 -8.20 5.73 6.66
C TYR A 186 -8.26 7.27 6.67
N LEU A 187 -9.36 7.87 7.10
CA LEU A 187 -9.40 9.32 7.33
C LEU A 187 -8.41 9.71 8.42
N GLY A 188 -7.71 10.83 8.22
CA GLY A 188 -6.67 11.31 9.13
C GLY A 188 -5.45 10.39 9.24
N SER A 189 -5.32 9.38 8.36
CA SER A 189 -4.35 8.30 8.53
C SER A 189 -3.19 8.40 7.55
N ALA A 190 -2.10 7.71 7.88
CA ALA A 190 -0.95 7.55 6.99
C ALA A 190 -0.61 6.07 6.83
N VAL A 191 -0.14 5.67 5.65
CA VAL A 191 0.29 4.28 5.39
C VAL A 191 1.65 4.24 4.73
N LEU A 192 2.44 3.24 5.09
CA LEU A 192 3.68 2.87 4.42
C LEU A 192 3.45 1.58 3.64
N ILE A 193 3.84 1.58 2.37
CA ILE A 193 3.68 0.49 1.42
C ILE A 193 5.08 0.08 0.97
N ALA A 194 5.55 -1.05 1.47
CA ALA A 194 6.77 -1.69 1.02
C ALA A 194 6.43 -2.70 -0.08
N SER A 195 6.48 -2.24 -1.32
CA SER A 195 6.31 -3.11 -2.50
C SER A 195 7.32 -4.26 -2.45
N ASP A 196 6.94 -5.44 -2.94
CA ASP A 196 7.86 -6.57 -2.96
C ASP A 196 9.10 -6.24 -3.82
N PRO A 197 10.32 -6.33 -3.24
CA PRO A 197 11.55 -5.97 -3.95
C PRO A 197 11.98 -7.03 -4.96
N VAL A 198 11.52 -8.27 -4.83
CA VAL A 198 11.87 -9.39 -5.71
C VAL A 198 10.77 -9.64 -6.73
N LEU A 199 9.50 -9.71 -6.29
CA LEU A 199 8.38 -10.04 -7.16
C LEU A 199 7.78 -8.79 -7.81
N LYS A 200 7.61 -8.86 -9.13
CA LYS A 200 6.83 -7.89 -9.89
C LYS A 200 5.34 -8.23 -9.84
N GLN A 201 5.01 -9.52 -10.00
CA GLN A 201 3.65 -10.01 -10.18
C GLN A 201 3.61 -11.50 -9.82
N VAL A 202 2.45 -11.94 -9.33
CA VAL A 202 2.10 -13.36 -9.18
C VAL A 202 0.81 -13.57 -9.93
N ASP A 203 0.83 -14.43 -10.95
CA ASP A 203 -0.39 -14.89 -11.61
C ASP A 203 -0.82 -16.20 -10.98
N CYS A 204 -2.11 -16.34 -10.76
CA CYS A 204 -2.75 -17.54 -10.26
C CYS A 204 -4.00 -17.79 -11.09
N PHE A 205 -4.08 -18.95 -11.72
CA PHE A 205 -5.27 -19.36 -12.46
C PHE A 205 -5.54 -20.85 -12.29
N MET A 206 -6.82 -21.19 -12.32
CA MET A 206 -7.29 -22.56 -12.23
C MET A 206 -7.30 -23.18 -13.63
N ILE A 207 -6.73 -24.38 -13.74
CA ILE A 207 -6.80 -25.22 -14.92
C ILE A 207 -7.91 -26.27 -14.65
N PRO A 208 -8.99 -26.30 -15.45
CA PRO A 208 -10.03 -27.30 -15.31
C PRO A 208 -9.50 -28.72 -15.46
N ALA A 209 -10.18 -29.68 -14.84
CA ALA A 209 -9.89 -31.09 -15.02
C ALA A 209 -9.96 -31.49 -16.51
N SER A 210 -9.13 -32.46 -16.89
CA SER A 210 -9.13 -33.11 -18.20
C SER A 210 -9.31 -34.63 -18.04
N GLU A 211 -9.40 -35.37 -19.15
CA GLU A 211 -9.63 -36.82 -19.11
C GLU A 211 -8.57 -37.59 -18.28
N ASN A 212 -7.35 -37.04 -18.15
CA ASN A 212 -6.23 -37.72 -17.48
C ASN A 212 -5.68 -36.96 -16.24
N GLU A 213 -6.21 -35.78 -15.91
CA GLU A 213 -5.69 -34.92 -14.84
C GLU A 213 -6.83 -34.20 -14.11
N GLY A 214 -6.72 -34.10 -12.77
CA GLY A 214 -7.68 -33.37 -11.95
C GLY A 214 -7.63 -31.85 -12.15
N GLU A 215 -8.42 -31.10 -11.37
CA GLU A 215 -8.30 -29.65 -11.34
C GLU A 215 -6.94 -29.23 -10.78
N ARG A 216 -6.28 -28.27 -11.43
CA ARG A 216 -4.95 -27.80 -11.06
C ARG A 216 -4.94 -26.30 -10.85
N ILE A 217 -4.00 -25.82 -10.06
CA ILE A 217 -3.75 -24.40 -9.85
C ILE A 217 -2.36 -24.10 -10.37
N PHE A 218 -2.32 -23.20 -11.34
CA PHE A 218 -1.08 -22.77 -11.96
C PHE A 218 -0.68 -21.41 -11.41
N TYR A 219 0.58 -21.33 -11.00
CA TYR A 219 1.23 -20.13 -10.52
C TYR A 219 2.35 -19.71 -11.45
N ARG A 220 2.37 -18.41 -11.75
CA ARG A 220 3.51 -17.75 -12.40
C ARG A 220 4.05 -16.64 -11.53
N PHE A 221 5.28 -16.81 -11.05
CA PHE A 221 6.03 -15.81 -10.30
C PHE A 221 6.92 -15.04 -11.25
N VAL A 222 6.64 -13.74 -11.41
CA VAL A 222 7.41 -12.87 -12.28
C VAL A 222 8.37 -12.06 -11.42
N PRO A 223 9.69 -12.37 -11.40
CA PRO A 223 10.65 -11.56 -10.68
C PRO A 223 10.85 -10.19 -11.37
N ARG A 224 11.35 -9.23 -10.61
CA ARG A 224 11.86 -7.96 -11.15
C ARG A 224 13.18 -8.20 -11.87
N ALA A 225 13.54 -7.27 -12.77
CA ALA A 225 14.78 -7.36 -13.53
C ALA A 225 16.00 -7.49 -12.58
N GLY A 226 16.83 -8.50 -12.82
CA GLY A 226 18.03 -8.77 -12.01
C GLY A 226 17.76 -9.42 -10.64
N GLN A 227 16.52 -9.75 -10.29
CA GLN A 227 16.18 -10.41 -9.03
C GLN A 227 16.03 -11.93 -9.23
N SER A 228 16.36 -12.69 -8.18
CA SER A 228 16.21 -14.15 -8.14
C SER A 228 15.01 -14.54 -7.29
N LEU A 229 14.31 -15.62 -7.66
CA LEU A 229 13.24 -16.21 -6.86
C LEU A 229 13.75 -17.07 -5.71
N SER A 230 15.08 -17.26 -5.61
CA SER A 230 15.71 -18.04 -4.54
C SER A 230 15.35 -17.49 -3.16
N GLY A 231 14.96 -18.38 -2.24
CA GLY A 231 14.56 -18.01 -0.88
C GLY A 231 13.13 -17.47 -0.77
N LEU A 232 12.32 -17.55 -1.84
CA LEU A 232 10.88 -17.33 -1.76
C LEU A 232 10.14 -18.67 -1.59
N GLN A 233 9.09 -18.63 -0.78
CA GLN A 233 8.21 -19.75 -0.53
C GLN A 233 6.76 -19.38 -0.80
N LEU A 234 6.04 -20.29 -1.44
CA LEU A 234 4.58 -20.24 -1.57
C LEU A 234 3.97 -21.06 -0.44
N THR A 235 3.11 -20.43 0.36
CA THR A 235 2.23 -21.11 1.30
C THR A 235 0.82 -21.09 0.74
N THR A 236 0.23 -22.26 0.49
CA THR A 236 -1.15 -22.43 0.06
C THR A 236 -2.00 -22.92 1.21
N PHE A 237 -3.28 -22.56 1.22
CA PHE A 237 -4.18 -22.98 2.27
C PHE A 237 -5.64 -23.03 1.81
N ASP A 238 -6.37 -23.95 2.42
CA ASP A 238 -7.77 -24.26 2.09
C ASP A 238 -8.67 -24.09 3.31
N GLU A 239 -9.87 -23.55 3.10
CA GLU A 239 -10.89 -23.41 4.14
C GLU A 239 -12.18 -23.98 3.65
N GLN A 240 -12.67 -24.93 4.42
CA GLN A 240 -13.98 -25.50 4.23
C GLN A 240 -14.76 -25.32 5.52
N THR A 241 -15.97 -24.74 5.41
CA THR A 241 -16.87 -24.53 6.56
C THR A 241 -16.20 -23.82 7.75
N HIS A 242 -15.36 -22.81 7.48
CA HIS A 242 -14.61 -22.06 8.51
C HIS A 242 -13.52 -22.85 9.25
N LEU A 243 -13.07 -23.97 8.66
CA LEU A 243 -11.95 -24.75 9.15
C LEU A 243 -10.82 -24.73 8.12
N LEU A 244 -9.60 -24.45 8.59
CA LEU A 244 -8.38 -24.62 7.79
C LEU A 244 -8.17 -26.12 7.55
N THR A 245 -8.35 -26.57 6.31
CA THR A 245 -8.27 -27.99 5.93
C THR A 245 -6.94 -28.37 5.29
N ASP A 246 -6.25 -27.41 4.69
CA ASP A 246 -4.91 -27.60 4.13
C ASP A 246 -4.02 -26.39 4.42
N PHE A 247 -2.73 -26.63 4.65
CA PHE A 247 -1.72 -25.60 4.88
C PHE A 247 -0.34 -26.11 4.47
N ASN A 248 0.02 -25.87 3.21
CA ASN A 248 1.23 -26.42 2.60
C ASN A 248 2.19 -25.31 2.21
N THR A 249 3.48 -25.49 2.49
CA THR A 249 4.54 -24.56 2.07
C THR A 249 5.52 -25.26 1.14
N ARG A 250 5.85 -24.60 0.02
CA ARG A 250 6.75 -25.11 -1.01
C ARG A 250 7.69 -24.01 -1.49
N ASP A 251 8.91 -24.38 -1.82
CA ASP A 251 9.86 -23.45 -2.43
C ASP A 251 9.40 -23.06 -3.84
N ILE A 252 9.61 -21.79 -4.20
CA ILE A 252 9.32 -21.32 -5.56
C ILE A 252 10.51 -21.71 -6.46
N PRO A 253 10.28 -22.47 -7.54
CA PRO A 253 11.35 -22.93 -8.40
C PRO A 253 11.95 -21.76 -9.20
N PRO A 254 13.22 -21.87 -9.66
CA PRO A 254 13.91 -20.79 -10.37
C PRO A 254 13.23 -20.34 -11.67
N ASN A 255 12.48 -21.24 -12.33
CA ASN A 255 11.70 -20.93 -13.53
C ASN A 255 10.41 -20.14 -13.22
N GLY A 256 10.05 -19.98 -11.95
CA GLY A 256 8.89 -19.23 -11.49
C GLY A 256 7.55 -19.88 -11.84
N ILE A 257 7.52 -21.17 -12.13
CA ILE A 257 6.29 -21.89 -12.48
C ILE A 257 6.03 -22.96 -11.42
N LEU A 258 4.87 -22.88 -10.75
CA LEU A 258 4.36 -23.97 -9.94
C LEU A 258 3.02 -24.43 -10.50
N ASP A 259 2.91 -25.73 -10.67
CA ASP A 259 1.71 -26.41 -11.13
C ASP A 259 1.35 -27.42 -10.05
N ILE A 260 0.22 -27.19 -9.38
CA ILE A 260 -0.17 -27.96 -8.21
C ILE A 260 -1.57 -28.52 -8.40
N ASP A 261 -1.80 -29.74 -7.95
CA ASP A 261 -3.16 -30.28 -7.85
C ASP A 261 -3.94 -29.45 -6.83
N LYS A 262 -5.18 -29.07 -7.19
CA LYS A 262 -6.07 -28.31 -6.30
C LYS A 262 -6.50 -29.12 -5.07
N GLY A 263 -6.45 -30.45 -5.17
CA GLY A 263 -7.04 -31.34 -4.17
C GLY A 263 -8.57 -31.27 -4.17
N ASP A 264 -9.18 -31.73 -3.08
CA ASP A 264 -10.65 -31.88 -2.95
C ASP A 264 -11.35 -30.66 -2.34
N CYS A 265 -10.69 -29.50 -2.27
CA CYS A 265 -11.27 -28.32 -1.65
C CYS A 265 -12.44 -27.76 -2.48
N ILE A 266 -13.65 -27.83 -1.90
CA ILE A 266 -14.89 -27.21 -2.42
C ILE A 266 -15.08 -25.80 -1.83
N GLY A 267 -14.30 -25.45 -0.81
CA GLY A 267 -14.38 -24.18 -0.09
C GLY A 267 -13.56 -23.07 -0.74
N THR A 268 -12.98 -22.20 0.11
CA THR A 268 -12.12 -21.14 -0.38
C THR A 268 -10.70 -21.69 -0.52
N TYR A 269 -9.96 -21.19 -1.52
CA TYR A 269 -8.54 -21.49 -1.75
C TYR A 269 -7.73 -20.19 -1.67
N GLY A 270 -6.59 -20.21 -0.97
CA GLY A 270 -5.77 -19.03 -0.73
C GLY A 270 -4.27 -19.31 -0.83
N TYR A 271 -3.49 -18.25 -1.03
CA TYR A 271 -2.04 -18.35 -1.02
C TYR A 271 -1.36 -17.09 -0.50
N VAL A 272 -0.16 -17.27 0.06
CA VAL A 272 0.74 -16.21 0.50
C VAL A 272 2.15 -16.53 0.02
N VAL A 273 2.87 -15.53 -0.49
CA VAL A 273 4.30 -15.64 -0.77
C VAL A 273 5.09 -15.01 0.37
N THR A 274 6.09 -15.74 0.87
CA THR A 274 6.96 -15.27 1.93
C THR A 274 8.42 -15.25 1.47
N HIS A 275 9.18 -14.29 2.00
CA HIS A 275 10.63 -14.24 1.86
C HIS A 275 11.23 -14.94 3.07
N VAL A 276 11.86 -16.09 2.85
CA VAL A 276 12.58 -16.79 3.90
C VAL A 276 13.78 -15.92 4.27
N ARG A 277 13.84 -15.49 5.53
CA ARG A 277 15.09 -14.94 6.04
C ARG A 277 16.10 -16.08 6.02
N ILE A 278 17.08 -16.02 5.12
CA ILE A 278 18.31 -16.78 5.33
C ILE A 278 18.86 -16.28 6.68
N PRO A 279 19.01 -17.15 7.70
CA PRO A 279 19.64 -16.75 8.95
C PRO A 279 21.02 -16.18 8.62
N ALA A 280 21.32 -14.98 9.09
CA ALA A 280 22.69 -14.48 9.10
C ALA A 280 23.46 -15.35 10.11
N ASN A 281 24.02 -16.47 9.63
CA ASN A 281 25.14 -17.24 10.19
C ASN A 281 25.22 -18.62 9.52
N VAL A 282 25.83 -18.68 8.33
CA VAL A 282 26.68 -19.81 7.89
C VAL A 282 27.78 -19.23 7.00
N THR A 283 28.85 -18.73 7.62
CA THR A 283 30.26 -18.79 7.18
C THR A 283 31.11 -18.44 8.38
#